data_AF-A0A8B8AWD6-F1
#
_entry.id   AF-A0A8B8AWD6-F1
#
_cell.length_a   1.000
_cell.length_b   1.000
_cell.length_c   1.000
_cell.angle_alpha   90.00
_cell.angle_beta   90.00
_cell.angle_gamma   90.00
#
_symmetry.space_group_name_H-M   'P 1'
#
loop_
_entity.id
_entity.type
_entity.pdbx_description
1 polymer ?
#
loop_
_entity_poly.entity_id
_entity_poly.type
_entity_poly.pdbx_seq_one_letter_code
_entity_poly.pdbx_strand_id
1 'polypeptide(L)'
;MTSFLIRTNQRGLSWSRDHCLFIFRRESHAKSYGEILEVKSSAAMPPKRQQRSPSRVTTKRKKTASASSVVQVQGVVSDANPSLPTIDYDKLALAVIKHSSNKTQDQIDTLPEDNTRPAVISLPAESYQDTTPLVSVAGPSSPQLNIPAPNSLTNENPALGDLLDKVFAVSGSLPDCTAPQPHTDRHSQEPFKNLNPICLKLLKSSLSSSSSKAYRRSWSLFLTWKPNLSLPVSVTDVCNFIGHLFLQNYSPSTILSHISAISFIHKLCDITDPTQAFVTKKILKGCQALGSRKDTRLPITAPILQKLIAALEHTVSQYPVRLLLRALFLMAFHAFLRLGEITAKSVKSQNCVLQRADVNFSHNGSRIEGVQIVMREYKTNKHHTPLIIHLQACSNSSYCPVQALNNYLALYKHTSGPLFQTMDGLPITYSVVSSHLKAAIKFIGLNPDQFKGHSFRIGAATHAASLGFSDHVIQKMGRWNSDAFKRYIRIQSFNL
;
A
#
# COMPACT_ATOMS: atom_id res chain seq x y z
N MET A 1 -0.04 69.44 -10.71
CA MET A 1 1.42 69.68 -10.86
C MET A 1 2.15 68.45 -10.34
N THR A 2 3.37 68.16 -10.84
CA THR A 2 4.43 67.28 -10.26
C THR A 2 3.98 66.06 -9.41
N SER A 3 4.04 64.78 -9.83
CA SER A 3 4.94 64.02 -10.72
C SER A 3 6.35 63.71 -10.17
N PHE A 4 6.59 62.45 -9.77
CA PHE A 4 7.85 61.71 -9.98
C PHE A 4 7.63 60.16 -9.92
N LEU A 5 8.69 59.34 -9.82
CA LEU A 5 8.71 57.94 -10.27
C LEU A 5 9.70 57.00 -9.51
N ILE A 6 9.69 55.69 -9.86
CA ILE A 6 10.70 54.61 -9.62
C ILE A 6 10.68 53.97 -8.19
N ARG A 7 10.38 52.66 -8.00
CA ARG A 7 11.19 51.39 -8.16
C ARG A 7 12.39 51.34 -7.17
N THR A 8 12.77 50.28 -6.43
CA THR A 8 12.65 48.78 -6.45
C THR A 8 13.14 48.22 -5.07
N ASN A 9 13.11 46.94 -4.63
CA ASN A 9 12.39 45.66 -4.89
C ASN A 9 13.01 44.52 -4.00
N GLN A 10 12.31 43.40 -3.74
CA GLN A 10 12.76 42.13 -3.08
C GLN A 10 13.02 42.17 -1.55
N ARG A 11 12.94 41.07 -0.76
CA ARG A 11 12.31 39.71 -0.86
C ARG A 11 12.22 39.10 0.57
N GLY A 12 11.27 38.18 0.84
CA GLY A 12 11.24 37.48 2.15
C GLY A 12 10.07 36.54 2.43
N LEU A 13 9.63 35.69 1.47
CA LEU A 13 8.50 34.76 1.67
C LEU A 13 8.88 33.29 1.48
N SER A 14 8.86 32.51 2.56
CA SER A 14 9.07 31.05 2.56
C SER A 14 7.77 30.30 2.21
N TRP A 15 7.76 29.56 1.09
CA TRP A 15 6.62 28.77 0.66
C TRP A 15 6.66 27.34 1.23
N SER A 16 5.64 26.93 2.00
CA SER A 16 5.38 25.51 2.25
C SER A 16 4.79 24.85 1.00
N ARG A 17 5.19 23.60 0.70
CA ARG A 17 4.80 22.85 -0.52
C ARG A 17 4.06 21.56 -0.17
N ASP A 18 2.75 21.65 0.03
CA ASP A 18 1.90 20.45 0.14
C ASP A 18 1.61 19.82 -1.23
N HIS A 19 2.33 18.74 -1.53
CA HIS A 19 2.25 18.03 -2.81
C HIS A 19 1.45 16.72 -2.68
N CYS A 20 0.14 16.78 -2.94
CA CYS A 20 -0.75 15.61 -2.86
C CYS A 20 -1.27 15.16 -4.24
N LEU A 21 -0.36 14.67 -5.10
CA LEU A 21 -0.68 14.13 -6.43
C LEU A 21 0.07 12.81 -6.74
N PHE A 22 -0.57 11.69 -6.43
CA PHE A 22 -0.32 10.38 -7.04
C PHE A 22 -1.69 9.71 -7.26
N ILE A 23 -1.99 9.09 -8.40
CA ILE A 23 -1.11 8.48 -9.40
C ILE A 23 -1.39 9.06 -10.80
N PHE A 24 -0.35 9.57 -11.51
CA PHE A 24 -0.16 9.49 -12.98
C PHE A 24 1.01 10.39 -13.44
N ARG A 25 2.28 9.94 -13.31
CA ARG A 25 3.39 10.35 -14.21
C ARG A 25 4.63 9.45 -14.07
N ARG A 26 4.83 8.55 -15.04
CA ARG A 26 6.05 8.51 -15.87
C ARG A 26 5.64 9.13 -17.22
N GLU A 27 6.50 9.71 -18.04
CA GLU A 27 7.93 9.40 -18.23
C GLU A 27 8.73 10.64 -18.67
N SER A 28 10.00 10.43 -19.05
CA SER A 28 10.83 11.24 -19.96
C SER A 28 11.01 12.74 -19.71
N HIS A 29 12.23 13.09 -19.30
CA HIS A 29 12.94 14.26 -19.82
C HIS A 29 14.44 13.98 -19.85
N ALA A 30 14.97 13.63 -21.02
CA ALA A 30 16.38 13.90 -21.31
C ALA A 30 16.52 15.42 -21.49
N LYS A 31 17.58 16.02 -20.93
CA LYS A 31 18.01 17.37 -21.29
C LYS A 31 19.26 17.27 -22.13
N SER A 32 19.14 17.64 -23.40
CA SER A 32 20.30 18.10 -24.16
C SER A 32 20.86 19.35 -23.47
N TYR A 33 22.18 19.41 -23.33
CA TYR A 33 22.91 20.66 -23.16
C TYR A 33 23.78 20.84 -24.40
N GLY A 34 23.53 21.92 -25.13
CA GLY A 34 24.34 22.37 -26.25
C GLY A 34 24.42 23.88 -26.18
N GLU A 35 25.59 24.40 -25.84
CA GLU A 35 25.97 25.80 -25.97
C GLU A 35 27.46 25.84 -26.37
N ILE A 36 27.89 26.94 -26.99
CA ILE A 36 28.97 26.94 -28.00
C ILE A 36 30.05 27.98 -27.63
N LEU A 37 31.18 27.97 -28.35
CA LEU A 37 32.31 28.93 -28.36
C LEU A 37 33.44 28.62 -27.34
N GLU A 38 34.75 28.72 -27.65
CA GLU A 38 35.40 28.89 -28.97
C GLU A 38 36.88 28.43 -29.00
N VAL A 39 37.36 28.05 -30.21
CA VAL A 39 38.72 28.15 -30.79
C VAL A 39 39.98 28.03 -29.90
N LYS A 40 40.79 26.99 -30.18
CA LYS A 40 42.18 27.16 -30.68
C LYS A 40 42.69 25.90 -31.42
N SER A 41 43.76 26.07 -32.21
CA SER A 41 44.13 25.20 -33.34
C SER A 41 45.43 24.41 -33.17
N SER A 42 45.51 23.22 -33.78
CA SER A 42 46.63 22.84 -34.67
C SER A 42 46.26 21.65 -35.56
N ALA A 43 47.10 21.28 -36.53
CA ALA A 43 46.77 20.37 -37.64
C ALA A 43 47.65 19.10 -37.71
N ALA A 44 47.09 18.02 -38.28
CA ALA A 44 47.79 17.00 -39.07
C ALA A 44 46.78 16.12 -39.84
N MET A 45 47.19 15.54 -40.98
CA MET A 45 46.37 14.59 -41.78
C MET A 45 47.29 13.46 -42.37
N PRO A 46 46.84 12.51 -43.23
CA PRO A 46 46.88 11.07 -42.95
C PRO A 46 47.87 10.32 -43.88
N PRO A 47 47.83 8.96 -44.05
CA PRO A 47 46.85 8.36 -44.99
C PRO A 47 46.40 6.88 -44.72
N LYS A 48 45.23 6.51 -45.30
CA LYS A 48 44.83 5.27 -46.04
C LYS A 48 45.37 3.88 -45.58
N ARG A 49 44.64 2.75 -45.66
CA ARG A 49 44.07 2.16 -46.91
C ARG A 49 43.27 0.83 -46.69
N GLN A 50 42.17 0.63 -47.44
CA GLN A 50 41.46 -0.62 -47.90
C GLN A 50 41.40 -1.88 -46.98
N GLN A 51 40.20 -2.36 -46.59
CA GLN A 51 39.30 -3.27 -47.33
C GLN A 51 39.87 -4.66 -47.72
N ARG A 52 39.34 -5.75 -47.12
CA ARG A 52 38.52 -6.80 -47.79
C ARG A 52 38.03 -7.89 -46.83
N SER A 53 37.05 -8.67 -47.28
CA SER A 53 36.40 -9.83 -46.64
C SER A 53 35.90 -10.77 -47.75
N PRO A 54 35.26 -11.93 -47.46
CA PRO A 54 35.45 -12.90 -46.37
C PRO A 54 35.77 -14.32 -46.91
N SER A 55 36.00 -15.31 -46.03
CA SER A 55 35.81 -16.73 -46.40
C SER A 55 35.34 -17.58 -45.20
N ARG A 56 34.81 -18.76 -45.49
CA ARG A 56 33.98 -19.64 -44.63
C ARG A 56 34.50 -21.07 -44.74
N VAL A 57 34.61 -21.82 -43.64
CA VAL A 57 34.51 -23.31 -43.68
C VAL A 57 34.22 -23.92 -42.29
N THR A 58 33.63 -25.12 -42.32
CA THR A 58 33.18 -25.97 -41.20
C THR A 58 34.32 -26.79 -40.54
N THR A 59 34.16 -27.58 -39.47
CA THR A 59 32.96 -27.98 -38.70
C THR A 59 33.19 -27.76 -37.18
N LYS A 60 33.20 -28.67 -36.17
CA LYS A 60 32.83 -30.10 -35.97
C LYS A 60 32.48 -30.32 -34.47
N ARG A 61 31.88 -31.47 -34.11
CA ARG A 61 31.56 -31.89 -32.71
C ARG A 61 32.42 -33.08 -32.27
N LYS A 62 32.73 -33.19 -30.97
CA LYS A 62 32.79 -34.47 -30.24
C LYS A 62 32.55 -34.29 -28.73
N LYS A 63 32.17 -35.38 -28.04
CA LYS A 63 31.92 -35.47 -26.59
C LYS A 63 32.80 -36.56 -25.97
N THR A 64 33.34 -36.30 -24.78
CA THR A 64 33.63 -37.24 -23.66
C THR A 64 33.73 -36.35 -22.40
N ALA A 65 33.20 -36.63 -21.20
CA ALA A 65 32.88 -37.84 -20.43
C ALA A 65 33.96 -38.21 -19.38
N SER A 66 33.71 -37.77 -18.14
CA SER A 66 33.99 -38.42 -16.84
C SER A 66 35.34 -39.14 -16.56
N ALA A 67 36.06 -38.68 -15.53
CA ALA A 67 36.34 -39.44 -14.29
C ALA A 67 37.08 -38.57 -13.24
N SER A 68 37.00 -38.95 -11.96
CA SER A 68 37.73 -38.30 -10.85
C SER A 68 38.95 -39.13 -10.42
N SER A 69 39.97 -38.48 -9.86
CA SER A 69 40.97 -39.13 -9.00
C SER A 69 41.43 -38.17 -7.88
N VAL A 70 42.02 -38.70 -6.82
CA VAL A 70 42.31 -38.00 -5.56
C VAL A 70 43.82 -37.91 -5.34
N VAL A 71 44.28 -36.77 -4.81
CA VAL A 71 45.63 -36.62 -4.23
C VAL A 71 45.51 -35.89 -2.89
N GLN A 72 46.10 -36.45 -1.84
CA GLN A 72 46.31 -35.77 -0.55
C GLN A 72 47.67 -35.08 -0.54
N VAL A 73 47.76 -33.88 0.04
CA VAL A 73 49.03 -33.26 0.46
C VAL A 73 48.81 -32.54 1.80
N GLN A 74 49.61 -32.90 2.80
CA GLN A 74 49.90 -32.06 3.98
C GLN A 74 51.04 -31.11 3.57
N GLY A 75 51.13 -29.82 3.90
CA GLY A 75 50.39 -29.01 4.86
C GLY A 75 51.34 -28.42 5.90
N VAL A 76 51.64 -27.11 5.85
CA VAL A 76 52.19 -26.27 6.95
C VAL A 76 52.18 -24.76 6.57
N VAL A 77 51.59 -23.97 7.46
CA VAL A 77 51.78 -22.54 7.83
C VAL A 77 52.62 -21.57 6.95
N SER A 78 52.02 -20.45 6.54
CA SER A 78 52.50 -19.06 6.82
C SER A 78 51.48 -18.00 6.37
N ASP A 79 51.65 -16.74 6.81
CA ASP A 79 50.57 -15.76 7.04
C ASP A 79 50.33 -14.66 5.98
N ALA A 80 49.26 -13.91 6.25
CA ALA A 80 49.03 -12.48 5.93
C ALA A 80 48.29 -12.08 4.64
N ASN A 81 47.08 -11.55 4.84
CA ASN A 81 46.46 -10.49 4.04
C ASN A 81 45.57 -9.65 5.00
N PRO A 82 45.46 -8.31 4.88
CA PRO A 82 45.10 -7.47 6.03
C PRO A 82 43.60 -7.38 6.31
N SER A 83 43.26 -7.30 7.60
CA SER A 83 41.90 -7.02 8.08
C SER A 83 41.54 -5.54 7.90
N LEU A 84 40.29 -5.26 7.53
CA LEU A 84 39.73 -3.90 7.59
C LEU A 84 39.59 -3.45 9.05
N PRO A 85 39.72 -2.14 9.35
CA PRO A 85 39.58 -1.62 10.71
C PRO A 85 38.18 -1.89 11.26
N THR A 86 38.09 -2.75 12.28
CA THR A 86 36.85 -3.02 13.00
C THR A 86 36.49 -1.83 13.87
N ILE A 87 35.47 -1.07 13.49
CA ILE A 87 34.98 0.08 14.25
C ILE A 87 34.25 -0.42 15.50
N ASP A 88 34.78 -0.05 16.66
CA ASP A 88 34.16 -0.23 17.97
C ASP A 88 33.06 0.84 18.15
N TYR A 89 31.81 0.44 17.93
CA TYR A 89 30.65 1.33 18.00
C TYR A 89 30.32 1.77 19.43
N ASP A 90 30.71 1.01 20.46
CA ASP A 90 30.47 1.36 21.85
C ASP A 90 31.44 2.46 22.31
N LYS A 91 32.73 2.37 21.92
CA LYS A 91 33.68 3.49 22.06
C LYS A 91 33.23 4.73 21.28
N LEU A 92 32.66 4.56 20.08
CA LEU A 92 32.12 5.67 19.30
C LEU A 92 30.93 6.35 20.01
N ALA A 93 30.00 5.58 20.58
CA ALA A 93 28.88 6.10 21.35
C ALA A 93 29.33 6.86 22.61
N LEU A 94 30.28 6.30 23.37
CA LEU A 94 30.86 6.94 24.55
C LEU A 94 31.59 8.25 24.19
N ALA A 95 32.31 8.28 23.06
CA ALA A 95 32.96 9.50 22.57
C ALA A 95 31.94 10.59 22.21
N VAL A 96 30.83 10.23 21.54
CA VAL A 96 29.75 11.17 21.20
C VAL A 96 29.08 11.74 22.45
N ILE A 97 28.78 10.90 23.46
CA ILE A 97 28.18 11.34 24.73
C ILE A 97 29.12 12.33 25.45
N LYS A 98 30.43 12.03 25.50
CA LYS A 98 31.42 12.95 26.09
C LYS A 98 31.51 14.28 25.33
N HIS A 99 31.38 14.23 24.01
CA HIS A 99 31.40 15.44 23.16
C HIS A 99 30.12 16.28 23.23
N SER A 100 28.96 15.68 23.55
CA SER A 100 27.72 16.44 23.81
C SER A 100 27.73 17.09 25.20
N SER A 101 28.20 16.40 26.24
CA SER A 101 28.27 16.96 27.59
C SER A 101 29.16 18.21 27.65
N ASN A 102 30.32 18.15 26.99
CA ASN A 102 31.25 19.29 26.89
C ASN A 102 30.72 20.47 26.05
N LYS A 103 29.52 20.40 25.45
CA LYS A 103 28.88 21.52 24.73
C LYS A 103 27.77 22.22 25.51
N THR A 104 27.37 21.69 26.65
CA THR A 104 26.28 22.26 27.47
C THR A 104 26.80 23.20 28.56
N GLN A 105 28.11 23.18 28.85
CA GLN A 105 28.71 23.92 29.95
C GLN A 105 29.03 25.40 29.64
N ASP A 106 29.16 25.77 28.36
CA ASP A 106 29.59 27.12 27.92
C ASP A 106 28.44 28.12 27.69
N GLN A 107 27.18 27.78 27.99
CA GLN A 107 26.00 28.63 27.72
C GLN A 107 24.91 28.61 28.81
N ILE A 108 25.28 28.68 30.10
CA ILE A 108 24.34 29.09 31.17
C ILE A 108 25.06 30.05 32.13
N ASP A 109 24.97 31.36 31.86
CA ASP A 109 25.15 32.42 32.86
C ASP A 109 24.71 33.79 32.30
N THR A 110 23.47 34.22 32.59
CA THR A 110 23.06 35.62 32.92
C THR A 110 21.53 35.85 32.91
N LEU A 111 21.01 36.35 34.05
CA LEU A 111 19.83 37.23 34.21
C LEU A 111 18.42 36.61 33.90
N PRO A 112 17.31 37.22 34.38
CA PRO A 112 16.90 37.10 35.79
C PRO A 112 15.42 36.71 35.99
N GLU A 113 15.00 36.55 37.25
CA GLU A 113 13.60 36.30 37.63
C GLU A 113 12.69 37.54 37.44
N ASP A 114 11.40 37.31 37.16
CA ASP A 114 10.32 38.26 37.47
C ASP A 114 9.05 37.48 37.89
N ASN A 115 8.23 38.08 38.75
CA ASN A 115 7.16 37.43 39.50
C ASN A 115 5.78 38.01 39.13
N THR A 116 4.87 37.19 38.59
CA THR A 116 3.44 37.58 38.52
C THR A 116 2.47 36.39 38.50
N ARG A 117 1.65 36.29 39.54
CA ARG A 117 0.29 35.69 39.51
C ARG A 117 -0.72 36.82 39.34
N PRO A 118 -1.80 36.66 38.56
CA PRO A 118 -3.09 36.14 39.08
C PRO A 118 -3.81 35.22 38.06
N ALA A 119 -4.99 34.62 38.30
CA ALA A 119 -5.77 34.30 39.51
C ALA A 119 -6.70 33.11 39.18
N VAL A 120 -7.31 32.50 40.20
CA VAL A 120 -8.40 31.53 40.04
C VAL A 120 -9.75 32.27 40.09
N ILE A 121 -10.67 31.98 39.17
CA ILE A 121 -12.06 32.46 39.21
C ILE A 121 -13.00 31.27 38.98
N SER A 122 -14.04 31.18 39.82
CA SER A 122 -14.99 30.06 39.86
C SER A 122 -16.20 30.28 38.95
N LEU A 123 -16.87 29.17 38.61
CA LEU A 123 -18.16 29.16 37.92
C LEU A 123 -19.30 29.60 38.86
N PRO A 124 -20.28 30.38 38.37
CA PRO A 124 -21.68 30.27 38.77
C PRO A 124 -22.42 29.26 37.87
N ALA A 125 -23.54 28.74 38.36
CA ALA A 125 -24.46 27.90 37.59
C ALA A 125 -25.85 28.54 37.60
N GLU A 126 -26.53 28.60 36.44
CA GLU A 126 -27.91 29.08 36.34
C GLU A 126 -28.79 28.12 35.52
N SER A 127 -30.09 28.21 35.79
CA SER A 127 -31.14 27.30 35.35
C SER A 127 -31.79 27.70 34.02
N TYR A 128 -32.25 26.72 33.26
CA TYR A 128 -33.19 26.91 32.15
C TYR A 128 -34.57 26.37 32.50
N GLN A 129 -35.62 27.11 32.12
CA GLN A 129 -37.00 26.64 32.06
C GLN A 129 -37.56 26.74 30.62
N ASP A 130 -38.67 26.03 30.42
CA ASP A 130 -39.38 25.70 29.19
C ASP A 130 -39.39 26.67 28.01
N THR A 131 -39.33 26.11 26.79
CA THR A 131 -40.53 25.99 25.95
C THR A 131 -40.34 24.99 24.79
N THR A 132 -41.45 24.54 24.21
CA THR A 132 -41.54 23.47 23.19
C THR A 132 -42.25 24.01 21.92
N PRO A 133 -42.41 23.23 20.84
CA PRO A 133 -41.52 22.22 20.23
C PRO A 133 -41.21 22.56 18.74
N LEU A 134 -40.25 21.86 18.11
CA LEU A 134 -40.15 21.80 16.65
C LEU A 134 -40.14 20.36 16.10
N VAL A 135 -40.96 20.17 15.06
CA VAL A 135 -41.33 18.93 14.36
C VAL A 135 -40.23 17.85 14.26
N SER A 136 -40.52 16.68 14.84
CA SER A 136 -39.79 15.44 14.57
C SER A 136 -40.14 14.88 13.18
N VAL A 137 -39.21 14.99 12.22
CA VAL A 137 -39.26 14.19 10.98
C VAL A 137 -38.46 12.91 11.17
N ALA A 138 -39.14 11.76 11.16
CA ALA A 138 -38.50 10.47 11.32
C ALA A 138 -37.55 10.15 10.15
N GLY A 139 -36.30 9.83 10.44
CA GLY A 139 -35.32 9.42 9.44
C GLY A 139 -35.64 8.01 8.91
N PRO A 140 -35.84 7.80 7.60
CA PRO A 140 -36.11 6.48 7.06
C PRO A 140 -34.90 5.55 7.20
N SER A 141 -35.18 4.28 7.53
CA SER A 141 -34.21 3.21 7.67
C SER A 141 -33.39 2.98 6.39
N SER A 142 -32.12 2.60 6.54
CA SER A 142 -31.21 2.38 5.42
C SER A 142 -31.71 1.28 4.45
N PRO A 143 -32.00 1.58 3.18
CA PRO A 143 -32.42 0.57 2.23
C PRO A 143 -31.25 -0.36 1.90
N GLN A 144 -31.41 -1.66 2.18
CA GLN A 144 -30.50 -2.67 1.67
C GLN A 144 -30.70 -2.82 0.16
N LEU A 145 -29.89 -2.11 -0.64
CA LEU A 145 -29.89 -2.28 -2.09
C LEU A 145 -29.35 -3.66 -2.46
N ASN A 146 -30.28 -4.56 -2.77
CA ASN A 146 -30.01 -5.90 -3.27
C ASN A 146 -29.38 -5.78 -4.66
N ILE A 147 -28.10 -6.14 -4.79
CA ILE A 147 -27.34 -5.99 -6.05
C ILE A 147 -27.57 -7.26 -6.90
N PRO A 148 -28.08 -7.17 -8.13
CA PRO A 148 -28.24 -8.33 -9.01
C PRO A 148 -26.92 -9.06 -9.28
N ALA A 149 -27.04 -10.37 -9.53
CA ALA A 149 -25.97 -11.18 -10.07
C ALA A 149 -25.51 -10.65 -11.45
N PRO A 150 -24.28 -10.96 -11.91
CA PRO A 150 -23.75 -10.45 -13.18
C PRO A 150 -24.39 -11.15 -14.39
N ASN A 151 -25.61 -10.72 -14.74
CA ASN A 151 -26.27 -11.13 -15.98
C ASN A 151 -25.53 -10.55 -17.20
N SER A 152 -25.72 -11.18 -18.35
CA SER A 152 -25.04 -10.87 -19.61
C SER A 152 -25.27 -9.43 -20.09
N LEU A 153 -24.20 -8.81 -20.59
CA LEU A 153 -24.24 -7.47 -21.19
C LEU A 153 -24.85 -7.52 -22.59
N THR A 154 -26.15 -7.24 -22.71
CA THR A 154 -26.76 -6.81 -23.97
C THR A 154 -26.37 -5.35 -24.23
N ASN A 155 -25.25 -5.14 -24.93
CA ASN A 155 -24.63 -3.83 -25.08
C ASN A 155 -24.74 -3.34 -26.54
N GLU A 156 -25.60 -2.35 -26.79
CA GLU A 156 -25.86 -1.74 -28.12
C GLU A 156 -24.61 -1.14 -28.81
N ASN A 157 -23.48 -1.03 -28.09
CA ASN A 157 -22.17 -0.74 -28.66
C ASN A 157 -21.20 -1.93 -28.43
N PRO A 158 -21.17 -2.95 -29.31
CA PRO A 158 -20.36 -4.15 -29.10
C PRO A 158 -18.85 -3.83 -29.02
N ALA A 159 -18.34 -2.92 -29.85
CA ALA A 159 -16.92 -2.60 -29.92
C ALA A 159 -16.34 -2.07 -28.59
N LEU A 160 -17.10 -1.27 -27.84
CA LEU A 160 -16.67 -0.82 -26.51
C LEU A 160 -16.77 -1.92 -25.46
N GLY A 161 -17.76 -2.82 -25.55
CA GLY A 161 -17.85 -4.02 -24.71
C GLY A 161 -16.64 -4.93 -24.92
N ASP A 162 -16.37 -5.32 -26.16
CA ASP A 162 -15.24 -6.14 -26.57
C ASP A 162 -13.90 -5.56 -26.13
N LEU A 163 -13.70 -4.24 -26.24
CA LEU A 163 -12.50 -3.58 -25.76
C LEU A 163 -12.31 -3.73 -24.24
N LEU A 164 -13.38 -3.49 -23.46
CA LEU A 164 -13.37 -3.61 -22.00
C LEU A 164 -13.18 -5.06 -21.54
N ASP A 165 -13.67 -6.03 -22.31
CA ASP A 165 -13.45 -7.46 -22.08
C ASP A 165 -12.01 -7.87 -22.46
N LYS A 166 -11.50 -7.49 -23.63
CA LYS A 166 -10.11 -7.75 -24.05
C LYS A 166 -9.08 -7.18 -23.05
N VAL A 167 -9.34 -6.01 -22.48
CA VAL A 167 -8.45 -5.32 -21.52
C VAL A 167 -8.62 -5.79 -20.07
N PHE A 168 -9.86 -6.00 -19.60
CA PHE A 168 -10.13 -6.33 -18.19
C PHE A 168 -10.53 -7.80 -17.93
N ALA A 169 -10.46 -8.68 -18.93
CA ALA A 169 -10.64 -10.12 -18.77
C ALA A 169 -9.81 -10.66 -17.59
N VAL A 170 -10.47 -11.39 -16.70
CA VAL A 170 -9.81 -12.09 -15.60
C VAL A 170 -9.09 -13.30 -16.20
N SER A 171 -7.80 -13.43 -15.95
CA SER A 171 -6.95 -14.46 -16.57
C SER A 171 -7.52 -15.89 -16.44
N GLY A 172 -8.03 -16.40 -17.57
CA GLY A 172 -8.57 -17.74 -17.76
C GLY A 172 -9.04 -17.83 -19.21
N SER A 173 -8.52 -18.83 -19.95
CA SER A 173 -8.63 -19.02 -21.42
C SER A 173 -8.27 -17.81 -22.32
N LEU A 174 -7.42 -18.05 -23.31
CA LEU A 174 -7.56 -17.33 -24.58
C LEU A 174 -8.71 -18.02 -25.34
N PRO A 175 -9.59 -17.28 -26.04
CA PRO A 175 -10.37 -17.86 -27.12
C PRO A 175 -9.42 -18.35 -28.22
N ASP A 176 -9.69 -19.51 -28.80
CA ASP A 176 -8.84 -20.04 -29.87
C ASP A 176 -9.05 -19.21 -31.17
N CYS A 177 -7.96 -18.79 -31.81
CA CYS A 177 -8.00 -17.75 -32.83
C CYS A 177 -8.15 -18.30 -34.26
N THR A 178 -9.14 -19.16 -34.47
CA THR A 178 -9.43 -19.82 -35.75
C THR A 178 -10.88 -19.66 -36.20
N ALA A 179 -11.29 -18.42 -36.49
CA ALA A 179 -12.53 -18.12 -37.18
C ALA A 179 -12.31 -16.94 -38.14
N PRO A 180 -12.51 -17.10 -39.47
CA PRO A 180 -12.50 -15.97 -40.39
C PRO A 180 -13.76 -15.12 -40.18
N GLN A 181 -13.62 -13.81 -40.34
CA GLN A 181 -14.72 -12.84 -40.32
C GLN A 181 -14.72 -12.05 -41.64
N PRO A 182 -15.89 -11.72 -42.22
CA PRO A 182 -15.97 -11.03 -43.50
C PRO A 182 -15.49 -9.58 -43.40
N HIS A 183 -15.06 -9.03 -44.54
CA HIS A 183 -14.57 -7.65 -44.65
C HIS A 183 -15.71 -6.66 -44.93
N THR A 184 -15.74 -5.55 -44.19
CA THR A 184 -16.36 -4.28 -44.59
C THR A 184 -15.84 -3.13 -43.70
N ASP A 185 -15.90 -1.89 -44.19
CA ASP A 185 -15.05 -0.79 -43.71
C ASP A 185 -15.61 0.06 -42.56
N ARG A 186 -14.72 0.47 -41.65
CA ARG A 186 -14.29 1.88 -41.45
C ARG A 186 -13.53 2.10 -40.13
N HIS A 187 -12.22 2.36 -40.23
CA HIS A 187 -11.36 3.06 -39.24
C HIS A 187 -11.40 2.68 -37.74
N SER A 188 -12.08 1.61 -37.34
CA SER A 188 -11.94 0.99 -36.02
C SER A 188 -10.60 0.24 -35.91
N GLN A 189 -9.51 0.99 -35.75
CA GLN A 189 -8.24 0.41 -35.32
C GLN A 189 -8.39 -0.12 -33.90
N GLU A 190 -8.75 -1.40 -33.78
CA GLU A 190 -8.59 -2.21 -32.58
C GLU A 190 -7.15 -2.02 -32.06
N PRO A 191 -6.94 -1.28 -30.94
CA PRO A 191 -5.62 -0.71 -30.61
C PRO A 191 -4.57 -1.77 -30.23
N PHE A 192 -4.96 -3.04 -30.15
CA PHE A 192 -4.10 -4.17 -29.81
C PHE A 192 -4.05 -5.26 -30.90
N LYS A 193 -4.76 -5.11 -32.03
CA LYS A 193 -4.85 -6.15 -33.08
C LYS A 193 -3.50 -6.53 -33.69
N ASN A 194 -2.57 -5.56 -33.71
CA ASN A 194 -1.22 -5.73 -34.24
C ASN A 194 -0.16 -6.00 -33.14
N LEU A 195 -0.55 -6.10 -31.86
CA LEU A 195 0.38 -6.43 -30.78
C LEU A 195 0.63 -7.93 -30.74
N ASN A 196 1.90 -8.33 -30.69
CA ASN A 196 2.27 -9.73 -30.52
C ASN A 196 1.80 -10.29 -29.15
N PRO A 197 1.68 -11.62 -28.99
CA PRO A 197 1.17 -12.23 -27.76
C PRO A 197 1.98 -11.89 -26.48
N ILE A 198 3.26 -11.58 -26.61
CA ILE A 198 4.11 -11.17 -25.47
C ILE A 198 3.73 -9.76 -25.02
N CYS A 199 3.58 -8.80 -25.95
CA CYS A 199 3.09 -7.46 -25.66
C CYS A 199 1.69 -7.48 -25.02
N LEU A 200 0.78 -8.31 -25.54
CA LEU A 200 -0.55 -8.52 -24.95
C LEU A 200 -0.48 -9.09 -23.52
N LYS A 201 0.42 -10.05 -23.27
CA LYS A 201 0.65 -10.63 -21.94
C LYS A 201 1.22 -9.58 -20.97
N LEU A 202 2.23 -8.81 -21.38
CA LEU A 202 2.82 -7.72 -20.58
C LEU A 202 1.79 -6.64 -20.24
N LEU A 203 0.96 -6.24 -21.20
CA LEU A 203 -0.13 -5.29 -20.99
C LEU A 203 -1.14 -5.82 -19.96
N LYS A 204 -1.61 -7.07 -20.10
CA LYS A 204 -2.52 -7.69 -19.13
C LYS A 204 -1.89 -7.84 -17.74
N SER A 205 -0.57 -8.00 -17.65
CA SER A 205 0.19 -8.03 -16.38
C SER A 205 0.41 -6.65 -15.73
N SER A 206 0.12 -5.53 -16.43
CA SER A 206 0.33 -4.18 -15.89
C SER A 206 -0.63 -3.80 -14.74
N LEU A 207 -1.80 -4.44 -14.69
CA LEU A 207 -2.81 -4.28 -13.64
C LEU A 207 -2.88 -5.54 -12.76
N SER A 208 -3.05 -5.36 -11.45
CA SER A 208 -3.43 -6.48 -10.58
C SER A 208 -4.85 -6.94 -10.90
N SER A 209 -5.15 -8.23 -10.74
CA SER A 209 -6.50 -8.79 -10.96
C SER A 209 -7.60 -8.08 -10.14
N SER A 210 -7.24 -7.51 -9.00
CA SER A 210 -8.10 -6.64 -8.17
C SER A 210 -8.35 -5.25 -8.78
N SER A 211 -7.37 -4.69 -9.48
CA SER A 211 -7.48 -3.40 -10.18
C SER A 211 -8.31 -3.55 -11.46
N SER A 212 -8.07 -4.59 -12.27
CA SER A 212 -8.86 -4.88 -13.48
C SER A 212 -10.35 -5.07 -13.15
N LYS A 213 -10.66 -5.81 -12.08
CA LYS A 213 -12.05 -5.97 -11.58
C LYS A 213 -12.67 -4.65 -11.10
N ALA A 214 -11.90 -3.77 -10.45
CA ALA A 214 -12.37 -2.45 -10.03
C ALA A 214 -12.61 -1.51 -11.22
N TYR A 215 -11.73 -1.53 -12.23
CA TYR A 215 -11.88 -0.74 -13.44
C TYR A 215 -13.05 -1.23 -14.31
N ARG A 216 -13.21 -2.56 -14.47
CA ARG A 216 -14.38 -3.15 -15.12
C ARG A 216 -15.69 -2.71 -14.45
N ARG A 217 -15.80 -2.81 -13.12
CA ARG A 217 -16.99 -2.32 -12.37
C ARG A 217 -17.22 -0.81 -12.56
N SER A 218 -16.15 -0.02 -12.70
CA SER A 218 -16.26 1.43 -12.94
C SER A 218 -16.83 1.74 -14.32
N TRP A 219 -16.41 0.99 -15.33
CA TRP A 219 -16.95 1.08 -16.69
C TRP A 219 -18.38 0.55 -16.78
N SER A 220 -18.72 -0.56 -16.11
CA SER A 220 -20.12 -1.02 -16.01
C SER A 220 -21.02 0.07 -15.40
N LEU A 221 -20.61 0.70 -14.30
CA LEU A 221 -21.37 1.78 -13.66
C LEU A 221 -21.52 3.01 -14.57
N PHE A 222 -20.51 3.32 -15.37
CA PHE A 222 -20.55 4.44 -16.32
C PHE A 222 -21.48 4.15 -17.52
N LEU A 223 -21.48 2.91 -18.03
CA LEU A 223 -22.40 2.46 -19.07
C LEU A 223 -23.85 2.33 -18.55
N THR A 224 -24.07 1.92 -17.29
CA THR A 224 -25.41 1.96 -16.67
C THR A 224 -25.92 3.40 -16.54
N TRP A 225 -25.03 4.38 -16.32
CA TRP A 225 -25.41 5.81 -16.27
C TRP A 225 -25.67 6.40 -17.67
N LYS A 226 -24.92 5.99 -18.69
CA LYS A 226 -25.11 6.41 -20.09
C LYS A 226 -24.78 5.24 -21.04
N PRO A 227 -25.78 4.45 -21.50
CA PRO A 227 -25.55 3.25 -22.30
C PRO A 227 -24.86 3.55 -23.65
N ASN A 228 -25.33 4.59 -24.34
CA ASN A 228 -24.88 4.94 -25.68
C ASN A 228 -23.60 5.80 -25.65
N LEU A 229 -22.57 5.30 -24.97
CA LEU A 229 -21.23 5.89 -24.92
C LEU A 229 -20.36 5.35 -26.07
N SER A 230 -19.54 6.23 -26.62
CA SER A 230 -18.46 5.94 -27.56
C SER A 230 -17.13 6.51 -27.04
N LEU A 231 -16.02 6.12 -27.67
CA LEU A 231 -14.70 6.74 -27.45
C LEU A 231 -14.42 7.74 -28.59
N PRO A 232 -13.79 8.91 -28.32
CA PRO A 232 -13.43 9.43 -27.00
C PRO A 232 -14.65 9.92 -26.20
N VAL A 233 -14.62 9.73 -24.88
CA VAL A 233 -15.67 10.23 -23.97
C VAL A 233 -15.57 11.75 -23.85
N SER A 234 -16.69 12.45 -23.93
CA SER A 234 -16.68 13.91 -23.82
C SER A 234 -16.26 14.39 -22.42
N VAL A 235 -15.58 15.55 -22.34
CA VAL A 235 -15.25 16.18 -21.05
C VAL A 235 -16.51 16.44 -20.22
N THR A 236 -17.60 16.85 -20.88
CA THR A 236 -18.91 17.08 -20.27
C THR A 236 -19.48 15.82 -19.63
N ASP A 237 -19.40 14.66 -20.29
CA ASP A 237 -19.88 13.38 -19.73
C ASP A 237 -19.09 12.96 -18.49
N VAL A 238 -17.76 13.12 -18.49
CA VAL A 238 -16.94 12.85 -17.30
C VAL A 238 -17.30 13.79 -16.15
N CYS A 239 -17.53 15.07 -16.44
CA CYS A 239 -17.95 16.05 -15.43
C CYS A 239 -19.34 15.73 -14.85
N ASN A 240 -20.30 15.40 -15.70
CA ASN A 240 -21.67 15.03 -15.30
C ASN A 240 -21.69 13.71 -14.52
N PHE A 241 -20.86 12.73 -14.88
CA PHE A 241 -20.71 11.48 -14.13
C PHE A 241 -20.08 11.68 -12.75
N ILE A 242 -19.11 12.60 -12.59
CA ILE A 242 -18.62 13.00 -11.27
C ILE A 242 -19.77 13.58 -10.42
N GLY A 243 -20.60 14.45 -11.01
CA GLY A 243 -21.79 15.00 -10.35
C GLY A 243 -22.79 13.92 -9.95
N HIS A 244 -23.12 12.99 -10.85
CA HIS A 244 -24.00 11.86 -10.57
C HIS A 244 -23.49 10.98 -9.42
N LEU A 245 -22.22 10.58 -9.44
CA LEU A 245 -21.63 9.77 -8.36
C LEU A 245 -21.61 10.52 -7.02
N PHE A 246 -21.42 11.84 -7.04
CA PHE A 246 -21.47 12.67 -5.84
C PHE A 246 -22.88 12.74 -5.23
N LEU A 247 -23.92 12.93 -6.06
CA LEU A 247 -25.33 12.85 -5.64
C LEU A 247 -25.69 11.45 -5.10
N GLN A 248 -25.15 10.40 -5.71
CA GLN A 248 -25.23 9.01 -5.22
C GLN A 248 -24.35 8.74 -3.98
N ASN A 249 -23.87 9.78 -3.29
CA ASN A 249 -23.16 9.71 -2.01
C ASN A 249 -21.84 8.91 -2.01
N TYR A 250 -21.24 8.67 -3.18
CA TYR A 250 -19.92 8.06 -3.27
C TYR A 250 -18.85 8.97 -2.65
N SER A 251 -17.89 8.40 -1.90
CA SER A 251 -16.80 9.22 -1.36
C SER A 251 -15.89 9.76 -2.48
N PRO A 252 -15.26 10.93 -2.32
CA PRO A 252 -14.37 11.50 -3.34
C PRO A 252 -13.21 10.58 -3.74
N SER A 253 -12.74 9.69 -2.84
CA SER A 253 -11.73 8.67 -3.16
C SER A 253 -12.28 7.56 -4.07
N THR A 254 -13.55 7.20 -3.91
CA THR A 254 -14.22 6.21 -4.78
C THR A 254 -14.53 6.82 -6.14
N ILE A 255 -15.02 8.06 -6.17
CA ILE A 255 -15.22 8.84 -7.40
C ILE A 255 -13.91 8.95 -8.18
N LEU A 256 -12.82 9.38 -7.55
CA LEU A 256 -11.50 9.45 -8.19
C LEU A 256 -11.01 8.08 -8.71
N SER A 257 -11.37 6.98 -8.04
CA SER A 257 -11.07 5.62 -8.49
C SER A 257 -11.86 5.24 -9.75
N HIS A 258 -13.14 5.62 -9.85
CA HIS A 258 -13.96 5.43 -11.05
C HIS A 258 -13.42 6.25 -12.24
N ILE A 259 -13.09 7.53 -12.02
CA ILE A 259 -12.53 8.39 -13.06
C ILE A 259 -11.13 7.90 -13.51
N SER A 260 -10.35 7.29 -12.60
CA SER A 260 -9.07 6.65 -12.97
C SER A 260 -9.24 5.47 -13.94
N ALA A 261 -10.36 4.77 -13.92
CA ALA A 261 -10.66 3.69 -14.87
C ALA A 261 -10.99 4.25 -16.28
N ILE A 262 -11.70 5.38 -16.35
CA ILE A 262 -11.97 6.10 -17.60
C ILE A 262 -10.66 6.60 -18.20
N SER A 263 -9.83 7.26 -17.39
CA SER A 263 -8.49 7.75 -17.74
C SER A 263 -7.57 6.65 -18.29
N PHE A 264 -7.63 5.45 -17.69
CA PHE A 264 -6.79 4.31 -18.11
C PHE A 264 -7.10 3.86 -19.55
N ILE A 265 -8.37 3.69 -19.92
CA ILE A 265 -8.74 3.25 -21.28
C ILE A 265 -8.38 4.31 -22.33
N HIS A 266 -8.58 5.61 -22.05
CA HIS A 266 -8.22 6.66 -23.01
C HIS A 266 -6.71 6.66 -23.30
N LYS A 267 -5.88 6.62 -22.25
CA LYS A 267 -4.42 6.50 -22.40
C LYS A 267 -3.97 5.20 -23.06
N LEU A 268 -4.73 4.11 -22.89
CA LEU A 268 -4.40 2.82 -23.48
C LEU A 268 -4.78 2.72 -24.97
N CYS A 269 -5.77 3.49 -25.42
CA CYS A 269 -6.13 3.62 -26.84
C CYS A 269 -5.41 4.80 -27.53
N ASP A 270 -4.44 5.43 -26.86
CA ASP A 270 -3.71 6.63 -27.29
C ASP A 270 -4.61 7.81 -27.73
N ILE A 271 -5.75 7.98 -27.04
CA ILE A 271 -6.70 9.08 -27.26
C ILE A 271 -6.67 10.08 -26.11
N THR A 272 -7.01 11.34 -26.42
CA THR A 272 -7.10 12.45 -25.45
C THR A 272 -7.88 12.06 -24.20
N ASP A 273 -7.24 12.14 -23.03
CA ASP A 273 -7.83 11.78 -21.75
C ASP A 273 -8.71 12.93 -21.18
N PRO A 274 -10.06 12.85 -21.25
CA PRO A 274 -10.97 13.90 -20.77
C PRO A 274 -10.87 14.14 -19.26
N THR A 275 -10.31 13.19 -18.51
CA THR A 275 -10.07 13.36 -17.06
C THR A 275 -8.94 14.34 -16.77
N GLN A 276 -8.09 14.67 -17.76
CA GLN A 276 -7.03 15.65 -17.62
C GLN A 276 -7.45 17.10 -17.83
N ALA A 277 -8.65 17.35 -18.37
CA ALA A 277 -9.15 18.69 -18.62
C ALA A 277 -9.23 19.52 -17.32
N PHE A 278 -9.01 20.84 -17.44
CA PHE A 278 -8.96 21.75 -16.30
C PHE A 278 -10.29 21.77 -15.50
N VAL A 279 -11.43 21.78 -16.21
CA VAL A 279 -12.76 21.71 -15.61
C VAL A 279 -12.96 20.42 -14.82
N THR A 280 -12.61 19.25 -15.37
CA THR A 280 -12.70 17.95 -14.67
C THR A 280 -11.87 17.94 -13.39
N LYS A 281 -10.64 18.49 -13.45
CA LYS A 281 -9.76 18.63 -12.28
C LYS A 281 -10.30 19.61 -11.23
N LYS A 282 -10.98 20.68 -11.64
CA LYS A 282 -11.65 21.62 -10.73
C LYS A 282 -12.88 21.00 -10.07
N ILE A 283 -13.71 20.27 -10.82
CA ILE A 283 -14.88 19.55 -10.29
C ILE A 283 -14.45 18.44 -9.32
N LEU A 284 -13.38 17.68 -9.63
CA LEU A 284 -12.80 16.72 -8.67
C LEU A 284 -12.29 17.39 -7.38
N LYS A 285 -11.72 18.60 -7.45
CA LYS A 285 -11.36 19.38 -6.26
C LYS A 285 -12.57 19.87 -5.47
N GLY A 286 -13.65 20.32 -6.14
CA GLY A 286 -14.92 20.68 -5.49
C GLY A 286 -15.55 19.49 -4.77
N CYS A 287 -15.62 18.33 -5.45
CA CYS A 287 -16.04 17.06 -4.88
C CYS A 287 -15.20 16.67 -3.64
N GLN A 288 -13.88 16.85 -3.68
CA GLN A 288 -13.01 16.60 -2.53
C GLN A 288 -13.24 17.58 -1.37
N ALA A 289 -13.51 18.86 -1.65
CA ALA A 289 -13.78 19.86 -0.61
C ALA A 289 -15.13 19.59 0.09
N LEU A 290 -16.21 19.41 -0.68
CA LEU A 290 -17.56 19.20 -0.17
C LEU A 290 -17.76 17.79 0.44
N GLY A 291 -17.12 16.77 -0.14
CA GLY A 291 -17.29 15.37 0.24
C GLY A 291 -16.22 14.80 1.18
N SER A 292 -15.44 15.64 1.86
CA SER A 292 -14.23 15.24 2.61
C SER A 292 -14.51 14.37 3.85
N ARG A 293 -14.75 13.07 3.64
CA ARG A 293 -14.89 12.08 4.72
C ARG A 293 -13.50 11.65 5.22
N LYS A 294 -13.07 12.22 6.35
CA LYS A 294 -11.86 11.80 7.09
C LYS A 294 -11.97 10.31 7.47
N ASP A 295 -10.83 9.62 7.58
CA ASP A 295 -10.80 8.24 8.04
C ASP A 295 -11.13 8.16 9.54
N THR A 296 -12.35 7.75 9.87
CA THR A 296 -12.89 7.62 11.23
C THR A 296 -12.39 6.39 11.99
N ARG A 297 -11.56 5.55 11.37
CA ARG A 297 -11.04 4.34 12.04
C ARG A 297 -10.00 4.70 13.11
N LEU A 298 -10.28 4.28 14.33
CA LEU A 298 -9.41 4.45 15.49
C LEU A 298 -8.29 3.39 15.53
N PRO A 299 -7.14 3.67 16.16
CA PRO A 299 -6.10 2.69 16.42
C PRO A 299 -6.52 1.68 17.49
N ILE A 300 -6.18 0.40 17.29
CA ILE A 300 -6.10 -0.56 18.39
C ILE A 300 -4.74 -0.31 19.06
N THR A 301 -4.71 0.56 20.07
CA THR A 301 -3.50 0.82 20.89
C THR A 301 -3.14 -0.42 21.72
N ALA A 302 -1.94 -0.48 22.29
CA ALA A 302 -1.54 -1.63 23.12
C ALA A 302 -2.50 -1.90 24.31
N PRO A 303 -3.02 -0.90 25.05
CA PRO A 303 -4.06 -1.14 26.07
C PRO A 303 -5.38 -1.67 25.50
N ILE A 304 -5.81 -1.22 24.31
CA ILE A 304 -7.00 -1.76 23.64
C ILE A 304 -6.76 -3.20 23.20
N LEU A 305 -5.56 -3.52 22.70
CA LEU A 305 -5.17 -4.89 22.34
C LEU A 305 -5.22 -5.83 23.55
N GLN A 306 -4.66 -5.41 24.70
CA GLN A 306 -4.72 -6.18 25.94
C GLN A 306 -6.17 -6.45 26.37
N LYS A 307 -7.01 -5.42 26.39
CA LYS A 307 -8.46 -5.55 26.68
C LYS A 307 -9.17 -6.47 25.69
N LEU A 308 -8.86 -6.40 24.39
CA LEU A 308 -9.41 -7.30 23.36
C LEU A 308 -9.01 -8.76 23.59
N ILE A 309 -7.75 -9.02 23.96
CA ILE A 309 -7.27 -10.38 24.24
C ILE A 309 -7.96 -10.97 25.48
N ALA A 310 -8.19 -10.19 26.54
CA ALA A 310 -8.98 -10.62 27.69
C ALA A 310 -10.46 -10.85 27.33
N ALA A 311 -11.07 -9.96 26.53
CA ALA A 311 -12.47 -10.07 26.09
C ALA A 311 -12.76 -11.34 25.28
N LEU A 312 -11.76 -11.97 24.64
CA LEU A 312 -11.94 -13.28 23.99
C LEU A 312 -12.39 -14.36 24.97
N GLU A 313 -12.04 -14.28 26.25
CA GLU A 313 -12.41 -15.29 27.25
C GLU A 313 -13.93 -15.29 27.55
N HIS A 314 -14.58 -14.13 27.42
CA HIS A 314 -16.02 -13.96 27.62
C HIS A 314 -16.84 -13.97 26.33
N THR A 315 -16.27 -13.49 25.21
CA THR A 315 -16.99 -13.36 23.92
C THR A 315 -16.87 -14.57 22.99
N VAL A 316 -16.04 -15.57 23.34
CA VAL A 316 -15.82 -16.77 22.53
C VAL A 316 -15.76 -18.00 23.45
N SER A 317 -16.79 -18.84 23.39
CA SER A 317 -16.90 -20.06 24.22
C SER A 317 -15.87 -21.13 23.85
N GLN A 318 -15.58 -21.30 22.56
CA GLN A 318 -14.70 -22.36 22.05
C GLN A 318 -13.22 -22.03 22.29
N TYR A 319 -12.55 -22.82 23.15
CA TYR A 319 -11.12 -22.64 23.47
C TYR A 319 -10.18 -22.65 22.26
N PRO A 320 -10.31 -23.52 21.23
CA PRO A 320 -9.46 -23.45 20.04
C PRO A 320 -9.58 -22.10 19.31
N VAL A 321 -10.81 -21.59 19.17
CA VAL A 321 -11.09 -20.30 18.53
C VAL A 321 -10.53 -19.12 19.36
N ARG A 322 -10.54 -19.22 20.70
CA ARG A 322 -9.83 -18.26 21.57
C ARG A 322 -8.33 -18.21 21.27
N LEU A 323 -7.65 -19.35 21.15
CA LEU A 323 -6.22 -19.37 20.80
C LEU A 323 -5.95 -18.84 19.39
N LEU A 324 -6.77 -19.22 18.40
CA LEU A 324 -6.68 -18.72 17.03
C LEU A 324 -6.77 -17.19 16.99
N LEU A 325 -7.82 -16.62 17.59
CA LEU A 325 -8.03 -15.17 17.59
C LEU A 325 -6.96 -14.44 18.41
N ARG A 326 -6.48 -15.02 19.52
CA ARG A 326 -5.38 -14.45 20.33
C ARG A 326 -4.10 -14.33 19.51
N ALA A 327 -3.68 -15.41 18.86
CA ALA A 327 -2.52 -15.41 17.98
C ALA A 327 -2.72 -14.42 16.81
N LEU A 328 -3.87 -14.46 16.14
CA LEU A 328 -4.16 -13.65 14.97
C LEU A 328 -4.16 -12.13 15.29
N PHE A 329 -4.78 -11.70 16.39
CA PHE A 329 -4.80 -10.30 16.81
C PHE A 329 -3.42 -9.79 17.23
N LEU A 330 -2.64 -10.58 17.98
CA LEU A 330 -1.28 -10.21 18.38
C LEU A 330 -0.35 -10.13 17.17
N MET A 331 -0.40 -11.10 16.25
CA MET A 331 0.38 -11.08 15.01
C MET A 331 -0.03 -9.93 14.06
N ALA A 332 -1.31 -9.59 14.00
CA ALA A 332 -1.82 -8.44 13.23
C ALA A 332 -1.23 -7.10 13.71
N PHE A 333 -1.07 -6.94 15.02
CA PHE A 333 -0.43 -5.78 15.61
C PHE A 333 1.10 -5.83 15.46
N HIS A 334 1.77 -6.81 16.07
CA HIS A 334 3.23 -6.82 16.22
C HIS A 334 4.00 -6.98 14.89
N ALA A 335 3.51 -7.77 13.93
CA ALA A 335 4.11 -7.85 12.58
C ALA A 335 3.48 -6.85 11.57
N PHE A 336 2.71 -5.87 12.07
CA PHE A 336 2.02 -4.84 11.29
C PHE A 336 1.11 -5.45 10.19
N LEU A 337 0.65 -6.71 10.30
CA LEU A 337 -0.03 -7.42 9.21
C LEU A 337 -1.39 -6.77 8.87
N ARG A 338 -1.74 -6.72 7.58
CA ARG A 338 -3.14 -6.47 7.20
C ARG A 338 -3.90 -7.76 7.49
N LEU A 339 -5.13 -7.71 8.00
CA LEU A 339 -5.88 -8.97 8.17
C LEU A 339 -6.01 -9.74 6.85
N GLY A 340 -6.18 -9.06 5.71
CA GLY A 340 -6.14 -9.70 4.38
C GLY A 340 -4.78 -10.26 3.91
N GLU A 341 -3.74 -10.28 4.76
CA GLU A 341 -2.48 -11.01 4.58
C GLU A 341 -2.47 -12.33 5.41
N ILE A 342 -3.44 -12.51 6.33
CA ILE A 342 -3.58 -13.66 7.27
C ILE A 342 -5.01 -14.23 7.37
N THR A 343 -5.99 -13.68 6.64
CA THR A 343 -7.38 -14.15 6.59
C THR A 343 -7.86 -14.18 5.14
N ALA A 344 -8.42 -15.30 4.70
CA ALA A 344 -8.92 -15.47 3.34
C ALA A 344 -10.24 -14.69 3.11
N LYS A 345 -10.64 -14.54 1.85
CA LYS A 345 -12.00 -14.09 1.48
C LYS A 345 -12.97 -15.27 1.34
N SER A 346 -12.45 -16.39 0.86
CA SER A 346 -13.11 -17.69 0.73
C SER A 346 -12.04 -18.77 0.46
N VAL A 347 -12.42 -20.05 0.47
CA VAL A 347 -11.54 -21.19 0.16
C VAL A 347 -10.80 -21.00 -1.18
N LYS A 348 -11.47 -20.41 -2.20
CA LYS A 348 -10.88 -20.08 -3.52
C LYS A 348 -9.74 -19.03 -3.47
N SER A 349 -9.42 -18.48 -2.30
CA SER A 349 -8.34 -17.50 -2.08
C SER A 349 -7.32 -17.94 -1.02
N GLN A 350 -7.34 -19.22 -0.61
CA GLN A 350 -6.51 -19.73 0.49
C GLN A 350 -5.00 -19.67 0.24
N ASN A 351 -4.57 -19.70 -1.02
CA ASN A 351 -3.16 -19.58 -1.40
C ASN A 351 -2.64 -18.13 -1.37
N CYS A 352 -3.53 -17.13 -1.23
CA CYS A 352 -3.20 -15.70 -1.27
C CYS A 352 -3.07 -15.06 0.12
N VAL A 353 -2.79 -15.87 1.14
CA VAL A 353 -2.47 -15.46 2.52
C VAL A 353 -1.20 -16.16 2.98
N LEU A 354 -0.61 -15.76 4.10
CA LEU A 354 0.51 -16.49 4.70
C LEU A 354 0.16 -17.96 4.94
N GLN A 355 1.05 -18.86 4.51
CA GLN A 355 0.91 -20.30 4.69
C GLN A 355 1.64 -20.75 5.96
N ARG A 356 1.31 -21.94 6.47
CA ARG A 356 2.02 -22.59 7.57
C ARG A 356 3.51 -22.76 7.27
N ALA A 357 3.87 -23.02 6.00
CA ALA A 357 5.24 -23.16 5.51
C ALA A 357 6.03 -21.84 5.41
N ASP A 358 5.39 -20.69 5.63
CA ASP A 358 6.06 -19.38 5.70
C ASP A 358 6.50 -19.01 7.13
N VAL A 359 6.29 -19.88 8.12
CA VAL A 359 6.49 -19.61 9.55
C VAL A 359 7.46 -20.61 10.19
N ASN A 360 8.64 -20.10 10.59
CA ASN A 360 9.71 -20.84 11.24
C ASN A 360 10.01 -20.23 12.61
N PHE A 361 10.08 -21.03 13.68
CA PHE A 361 10.49 -20.55 15.00
C PHE A 361 12.02 -20.63 15.16
N SER A 362 12.60 -19.68 15.90
CA SER A 362 13.98 -19.77 16.37
C SER A 362 14.00 -20.29 17.81
N HIS A 363 14.91 -21.23 18.08
CA HIS A 363 15.00 -21.96 19.35
C HIS A 363 16.41 -21.88 19.92
N ASN A 364 16.50 -21.79 21.25
CA ASN A 364 17.73 -21.88 22.02
C ASN A 364 17.51 -22.90 23.14
N GLY A 365 18.07 -24.10 22.94
CA GLY A 365 17.64 -25.31 23.65
C GLY A 365 16.13 -25.51 23.51
N SER A 366 15.45 -25.76 24.63
CA SER A 366 13.99 -25.92 24.69
C SER A 366 13.20 -24.60 24.65
N ARG A 367 13.85 -23.43 24.64
CA ARG A 367 13.18 -22.11 24.67
C ARG A 367 12.97 -21.59 23.25
N ILE A 368 11.79 -21.00 23.01
CA ILE A 368 11.49 -20.28 21.76
C ILE A 368 11.96 -18.83 21.92
N GLU A 369 12.93 -18.42 21.12
CA GLU A 369 13.45 -17.04 21.15
C GLU A 369 12.67 -16.10 20.24
N GLY A 370 12.06 -16.62 19.16
CA GLY A 370 11.41 -15.78 18.17
C GLY A 370 10.71 -16.55 17.06
N VAL A 371 10.15 -15.82 16.11
CA VAL A 371 9.55 -16.37 14.88
C VAL A 371 9.92 -15.54 13.66
N GLN A 372 10.27 -16.23 12.59
CA GLN A 372 10.49 -15.72 11.25
C GLN A 372 9.22 -15.96 10.40
N ILE A 373 8.79 -14.94 9.67
CA ILE A 373 7.65 -14.95 8.76
C ILE A 373 8.13 -14.55 7.36
N VAL A 374 7.92 -15.42 6.36
CA VAL A 374 8.35 -15.19 4.97
C VAL A 374 7.17 -14.70 4.12
N MET A 375 6.97 -13.38 4.04
CA MET A 375 5.90 -12.80 3.23
C MET A 375 6.23 -12.87 1.73
N ARG A 376 5.66 -13.86 1.03
CA ARG A 376 5.77 -14.00 -0.44
C ARG A 376 4.74 -13.13 -1.17
N GLU A 377 3.47 -13.23 -0.81
CA GLU A 377 2.41 -12.38 -1.38
C GLU A 377 2.02 -11.24 -0.43
N TYR A 378 2.11 -10.00 -0.90
CA TYR A 378 1.56 -8.81 -0.21
C TYR A 378 1.32 -7.67 -1.21
N LYS A 379 0.43 -6.72 -0.88
CA LYS A 379 -0.11 -5.71 -1.82
C LYS A 379 0.96 -4.88 -2.58
N THR A 380 2.14 -4.69 -1.99
CA THR A 380 3.24 -3.91 -2.59
C THR A 380 4.32 -4.76 -3.25
N ASN A 381 4.22 -6.10 -3.23
CA ASN A 381 5.22 -6.98 -3.83
C ASN A 381 5.05 -7.14 -5.35
N LYS A 382 5.50 -6.14 -6.12
CA LYS A 382 5.44 -6.20 -7.59
C LYS A 382 6.48 -7.13 -8.23
N HIS A 383 7.46 -7.61 -7.46
CA HIS A 383 8.62 -8.36 -7.97
C HIS A 383 8.72 -9.77 -7.38
N HIS A 384 7.69 -10.21 -6.64
CA HIS A 384 7.63 -11.50 -5.92
C HIS A 384 8.83 -11.79 -4.99
N THR A 385 9.58 -10.75 -4.61
CA THR A 385 10.72 -10.85 -3.69
C THR A 385 10.21 -11.15 -2.28
N PRO A 386 10.61 -12.25 -1.63
CA PRO A 386 10.15 -12.56 -0.29
C PRO A 386 10.63 -11.49 0.70
N LEU A 387 9.72 -10.96 1.52
CA LEU A 387 10.07 -10.09 2.64
C LEU A 387 10.03 -10.89 3.93
N ILE A 388 11.11 -10.86 4.69
CA ILE A 388 11.21 -11.58 5.95
C ILE A 388 10.89 -10.63 7.10
N ILE A 389 9.99 -11.04 8.00
CA ILE A 389 9.71 -10.36 9.27
C ILE A 389 10.20 -11.27 10.39
N HIS A 390 10.98 -10.72 11.32
CA HIS A 390 11.37 -11.40 12.56
C HIS A 390 10.66 -10.74 13.74
N LEU A 391 10.05 -11.54 14.62
CA LEU A 391 9.56 -11.11 15.93
C LEU A 391 10.32 -11.87 17.01
N GLN A 392 10.84 -11.15 18.00
CA GLN A 392 11.41 -11.77 19.20
C GLN A 392 10.31 -12.11 20.22
N ALA A 393 10.53 -13.15 21.01
CA ALA A 393 9.65 -13.57 22.08
C ALA A 393 9.84 -12.66 23.30
N CYS A 394 8.75 -12.04 23.75
CA CYS A 394 8.74 -11.32 25.02
C CYS A 394 8.60 -12.32 26.17
N SER A 395 9.67 -12.52 26.95
CA SER A 395 9.61 -13.27 28.21
C SER A 395 8.54 -12.69 29.14
N ASN A 396 7.86 -13.57 29.89
CA ASN A 396 6.92 -13.21 30.96
C ASN A 396 5.70 -12.35 30.54
N SER A 397 5.40 -12.20 29.25
CA SER A 397 4.22 -11.48 28.76
C SER A 397 3.17 -12.42 28.17
N SER A 398 1.97 -12.46 28.78
CA SER A 398 0.81 -13.20 28.24
C SER A 398 0.29 -12.65 26.91
N TYR A 399 0.78 -11.48 26.49
CA TYR A 399 0.51 -10.82 25.20
C TYR A 399 1.65 -11.04 24.19
N CYS A 400 2.61 -11.92 24.47
CA CYS A 400 3.69 -12.25 23.54
C CYS A 400 3.14 -12.88 22.23
N PRO A 401 3.37 -12.26 21.05
CA PRO A 401 2.85 -12.76 19.78
C PRO A 401 3.45 -14.12 19.40
N VAL A 402 4.73 -14.33 19.71
CA VAL A 402 5.48 -15.57 19.41
C VAL A 402 4.90 -16.75 20.20
N GLN A 403 4.69 -16.57 21.50
CA GLN A 403 4.10 -17.61 22.36
C GLN A 403 2.64 -17.88 21.99
N ALA A 404 1.85 -16.85 21.69
CA ALA A 404 0.46 -17.04 21.25
C ALA A 404 0.37 -17.84 19.95
N LEU A 405 1.23 -17.54 18.97
CA LEU A 405 1.31 -18.28 17.71
C LEU A 405 1.78 -19.73 17.91
N ASN A 406 2.79 -19.96 18.77
CA ASN A 406 3.21 -21.30 19.14
C ASN A 406 2.07 -22.11 19.79
N ASN A 407 1.35 -21.52 20.75
CA ASN A 407 0.28 -22.21 21.47
C ASN A 407 -0.91 -22.54 20.55
N TYR A 408 -1.21 -21.66 19.58
CA TYR A 408 -2.16 -21.95 18.50
C TYR A 408 -1.69 -23.14 17.65
N LEU A 409 -0.44 -23.13 17.17
CA LEU A 409 0.10 -24.21 16.32
C LEU A 409 0.28 -25.55 17.08
N ALA A 410 0.58 -25.52 18.37
CA ALA A 410 0.67 -26.71 19.23
C ALA A 410 -0.69 -27.40 19.44
N LEU A 411 -1.79 -26.64 19.42
CA LEU A 411 -3.16 -27.19 19.45
C LEU A 411 -3.63 -27.67 18.08
N TYR A 412 -3.45 -26.83 17.04
CA TYR A 412 -3.98 -27.10 15.69
C TYR A 412 -3.12 -28.08 14.87
N LYS A 413 -1.84 -28.27 15.24
CA LYS A 413 -0.87 -29.28 14.76
C LYS A 413 -0.65 -29.41 13.24
N HIS A 414 -1.25 -28.53 12.43
CA HIS A 414 -1.14 -28.56 10.98
C HIS A 414 0.28 -28.18 10.50
N THR A 415 0.73 -28.85 9.44
CA THR A 415 2.06 -28.71 8.84
C THR A 415 2.03 -28.00 7.48
N SER A 416 0.86 -27.89 6.85
CA SER A 416 0.63 -27.30 5.53
C SER A 416 -0.65 -26.46 5.51
N GLY A 417 -0.90 -25.77 4.39
CA GLY A 417 -2.09 -24.93 4.21
C GLY A 417 -1.97 -23.53 4.82
N PRO A 418 -3.09 -22.79 4.90
CA PRO A 418 -3.16 -21.42 5.42
C PRO A 418 -2.74 -21.34 6.90
N LEU A 419 -1.93 -20.33 7.26
CA LEU A 419 -1.39 -20.18 8.63
C LEU A 419 -2.48 -20.10 9.71
N PHE A 420 -3.65 -19.55 9.40
CA PHE A 420 -4.81 -19.55 10.28
C PHE A 420 -5.99 -20.23 9.58
N GLN A 421 -6.40 -21.36 10.15
CA GLN A 421 -7.49 -22.21 9.66
C GLN A 421 -8.35 -22.73 10.82
N THR A 422 -9.54 -23.25 10.52
CA THR A 422 -10.42 -23.96 11.47
C THR A 422 -9.82 -25.31 11.86
N MET A 423 -10.42 -26.01 12.84
CA MET A 423 -9.97 -27.36 13.22
C MET A 423 -10.14 -28.35 12.05
N ASP A 424 -11.10 -28.09 11.17
CA ASP A 424 -11.43 -28.83 9.95
C ASP A 424 -10.52 -28.48 8.75
N GLY A 425 -9.49 -27.65 8.96
CA GLY A 425 -8.52 -27.27 7.92
C GLY A 425 -9.01 -26.22 6.92
N LEU A 426 -10.15 -25.56 7.16
CA LEU A 426 -10.65 -24.51 6.28
C LEU A 426 -10.01 -23.15 6.62
N PRO A 427 -9.57 -22.33 5.64
CA PRO A 427 -8.95 -21.02 5.89
C PRO A 427 -9.87 -20.10 6.70
N ILE A 428 -9.32 -19.45 7.74
CA ILE A 428 -10.11 -18.46 8.49
C ILE A 428 -10.46 -17.27 7.59
N THR A 429 -11.73 -16.86 7.60
CA THR A 429 -12.22 -15.80 6.71
C THR A 429 -12.22 -14.44 7.40
N TYR A 430 -12.00 -13.37 6.62
CA TYR A 430 -12.04 -12.00 7.12
C TYR A 430 -13.37 -11.67 7.82
N SER A 431 -14.49 -12.20 7.34
CA SER A 431 -15.82 -11.99 7.93
C SER A 431 -15.93 -12.57 9.35
N VAL A 432 -15.48 -13.81 9.57
CA VAL A 432 -15.47 -14.44 10.91
C VAL A 432 -14.60 -13.64 11.87
N VAL A 433 -13.36 -13.33 11.48
CA VAL A 433 -12.43 -12.54 12.32
C VAL A 433 -12.97 -11.13 12.60
N SER A 434 -13.59 -10.48 11.61
CA SER A 434 -14.21 -9.16 11.78
C SER A 434 -15.47 -9.21 12.65
N SER A 435 -16.18 -10.34 12.74
CA SER A 435 -17.32 -10.54 13.63
C SER A 435 -16.86 -10.63 15.08
N HIS A 436 -15.89 -11.50 15.37
CA HIS A 436 -15.31 -11.61 16.72
C HIS A 436 -14.62 -10.32 17.17
N LEU A 437 -13.95 -9.59 16.26
CA LEU A 437 -13.41 -8.26 16.58
C LEU A 437 -14.52 -7.28 16.99
N LYS A 438 -15.65 -7.25 16.27
CA LYS A 438 -16.79 -6.40 16.66
C LYS A 438 -17.38 -6.79 18.02
N ALA A 439 -17.51 -8.09 18.30
CA ALA A 439 -18.00 -8.59 19.58
C ALA A 439 -17.07 -8.19 20.74
N ALA A 440 -15.77 -8.42 20.60
CA ALA A 440 -14.77 -8.04 21.60
C ALA A 440 -14.66 -6.53 21.81
N ILE A 441 -14.72 -5.71 20.74
CA ILE A 441 -14.77 -4.24 20.82
C ILE A 441 -16.01 -3.76 21.59
N LYS A 442 -17.19 -4.34 21.30
CA LYS A 442 -18.44 -4.00 22.01
C LYS A 442 -18.36 -4.39 23.49
N PHE A 443 -17.79 -5.57 23.81
CA PHE A 443 -17.64 -6.05 25.19
C PHE A 443 -16.77 -5.12 26.04
N ILE A 444 -15.70 -4.54 25.47
CA ILE A 444 -14.82 -3.59 26.18
C ILE A 444 -15.35 -2.14 26.20
N GLY A 445 -16.63 -1.93 25.90
CA GLY A 445 -17.31 -0.62 25.97
C GLY A 445 -16.99 0.34 24.82
N LEU A 446 -16.42 -0.13 23.71
CA LEU A 446 -16.03 0.71 22.57
C LEU A 446 -16.97 0.53 21.36
N ASN A 447 -17.09 1.56 20.53
CA ASN A 447 -17.98 1.55 19.37
C ASN A 447 -17.45 0.64 18.23
N PRO A 448 -18.13 -0.47 17.88
CA PRO A 448 -17.63 -1.46 16.92
C PRO A 448 -17.51 -0.97 15.46
N ASP A 449 -18.08 0.18 15.09
CA ASP A 449 -17.96 0.70 13.72
C ASP A 449 -16.75 1.61 13.49
N GLN A 450 -16.11 2.08 14.58
CA GLN A 450 -14.82 2.77 14.55
C GLN A 450 -13.62 1.81 14.44
N PHE A 451 -13.82 0.51 14.65
CA PHE A 451 -12.75 -0.50 14.66
C PHE A 451 -12.95 -1.56 13.57
N LYS A 452 -11.93 -1.77 12.74
CA LYS A 452 -11.93 -2.71 11.60
C LYS A 452 -10.55 -3.36 11.50
N GLY A 453 -10.36 -4.37 10.64
CA GLY A 453 -9.06 -5.05 10.46
C GLY A 453 -7.87 -4.16 10.03
N HIS A 454 -8.09 -2.86 9.80
CA HIS A 454 -7.03 -1.88 9.60
C HIS A 454 -6.51 -1.26 10.91
N SER A 455 -7.34 -1.21 11.95
CA SER A 455 -7.07 -0.57 13.24
C SER A 455 -5.88 -1.16 13.96
N PHE A 456 -5.57 -2.45 13.76
CA PHE A 456 -4.32 -3.08 14.22
C PHE A 456 -3.07 -2.40 13.65
N ARG A 457 -3.06 -2.08 12.35
CA ARG A 457 -1.90 -1.45 11.67
C ARG A 457 -1.82 0.06 11.91
N ILE A 458 -2.96 0.73 12.13
CA ILE A 458 -3.01 2.11 12.65
C ILE A 458 -2.41 2.13 14.07
N GLY A 459 -2.84 1.18 14.91
CA GLY A 459 -2.32 0.95 16.26
C GLY A 459 -0.83 0.70 16.30
N ALA A 460 -0.31 -0.25 15.51
CA ALA A 460 1.10 -0.60 15.47
C ALA A 460 1.99 0.58 15.03
N ALA A 461 1.57 1.35 14.01
CA ALA A 461 2.28 2.56 13.58
C ALA A 461 2.28 3.66 14.65
N THR A 462 1.12 3.89 15.27
CA THR A 462 0.98 4.85 16.37
C THR A 462 1.83 4.43 17.58
N HIS A 463 1.86 3.13 17.92
CA HIS A 463 2.64 2.62 19.03
C HIS A 463 4.15 2.72 18.79
N ALA A 464 4.64 2.36 17.60
CA ALA A 464 6.04 2.56 17.25
C ALA A 464 6.45 4.05 17.29
N ALA A 465 5.58 4.96 16.83
CA ALA A 465 5.80 6.40 16.96
C ALA A 465 5.84 6.86 18.43
N SER A 466 4.95 6.35 19.30
CA SER A 466 4.99 6.64 20.75
C SER A 466 6.22 6.09 21.47
N LEU A 467 6.90 5.11 20.87
CA LEU A 467 8.18 4.55 21.34
C LEU A 467 9.40 5.24 20.70
N GLY A 468 9.23 6.39 20.02
CA GLY A 468 10.31 7.17 19.43
C GLY A 468 10.94 6.57 18.17
N PHE A 469 10.34 5.55 17.54
CA PHE A 469 10.87 4.98 16.30
C PHE A 469 10.78 6.01 15.15
N SER A 470 11.86 6.16 14.40
CA SER A 470 11.92 7.13 13.30
C SER A 470 11.00 6.76 12.13
N ASP A 471 10.51 7.79 11.41
CA ASP A 471 9.64 7.68 10.23
C ASP A 471 10.08 6.58 9.25
N HIS A 472 11.38 6.49 8.94
CA HIS A 472 11.95 5.47 8.05
C HIS A 472 11.78 4.04 8.60
N VAL A 473 11.98 3.82 9.91
CA VAL A 473 11.83 2.50 10.51
C VAL A 473 10.36 2.09 10.56
N ILE A 474 9.45 3.00 10.92
CA ILE A 474 7.99 2.77 10.88
C ILE A 474 7.54 2.47 9.44
N GLN A 475 8.02 3.25 8.47
CA GLN A 475 7.75 3.05 7.04
C GLN A 475 8.18 1.66 6.56
N LYS A 476 9.35 1.18 7.01
CA LYS A 476 9.90 -0.15 6.71
C LYS A 476 9.11 -1.28 7.40
N MET A 477 8.92 -1.22 8.71
CA MET A 477 8.15 -2.19 9.51
C MET A 477 6.75 -2.43 8.92
N GLY A 478 6.03 -1.34 8.68
CA GLY A 478 4.70 -1.37 8.10
C GLY A 478 4.66 -1.26 6.57
N ARG A 479 5.75 -1.57 5.87
CA ARG A 479 5.78 -1.92 4.43
C ARG A 479 5.05 -0.88 3.55
N TRP A 480 5.39 0.40 3.71
CA TRP A 480 4.83 1.52 2.96
C TRP A 480 5.86 2.13 2.00
N ASN A 481 5.59 2.10 0.70
CA ASN A 481 6.50 2.63 -0.32
C ASN A 481 6.40 4.17 -0.50
N SER A 482 5.84 4.88 0.49
CA SER A 482 5.61 6.34 0.47
C SER A 482 5.11 6.84 1.83
N ASP A 483 4.98 8.16 1.98
CA ASP A 483 4.39 8.91 3.12
C ASP A 483 2.95 8.50 3.50
N ALA A 484 2.36 7.52 2.82
CA ALA A 484 1.08 6.94 3.20
C ALA A 484 1.04 6.43 4.66
N PHE A 485 2.19 6.13 5.29
CA PHE A 485 2.30 5.74 6.70
C PHE A 485 1.95 6.88 7.68
N LYS A 486 2.20 8.16 7.32
CA LYS A 486 1.92 9.32 8.19
C LYS A 486 0.43 9.43 8.56
N ARG A 487 -0.46 8.87 7.74
CA ARG A 487 -1.92 8.76 8.02
C ARG A 487 -2.31 7.64 8.99
N TYR A 488 -1.39 6.74 9.35
CA TYR A 488 -1.60 5.65 10.31
C TYR A 488 -1.14 6.06 11.71
N ILE A 489 -0.22 7.02 11.84
CA ILE A 489 0.20 7.57 13.13
C ILE A 489 -0.90 8.52 13.61
N ARG A 490 -1.50 8.23 14.77
CA ARG A 490 -2.58 9.02 15.36
C ARG A 490 -2.08 9.65 16.67
N ILE A 491 -1.53 10.86 16.57
CA ILE A 491 -0.98 11.61 17.71
C ILE A 491 -2.06 11.86 18.79
N GLN A 492 -3.35 11.98 18.39
CA GLN A 492 -4.50 12.04 19.32
C GLN A 492 -4.74 10.75 20.13
N SER A 493 -3.87 9.75 20.01
CA SER A 493 -3.91 8.48 20.77
C SER A 493 -2.60 8.24 21.52
N PHE A 494 -1.76 9.26 21.65
CA PHE A 494 -0.71 9.31 22.65
C PHE A 494 -1.32 9.83 23.96
N ASN A 495 -1.01 9.17 25.08
CA ASN A 495 -1.10 9.82 26.38
C ASN A 495 0.22 10.57 26.54
N LEU A 496 0.17 11.89 26.36
CA LEU A 496 1.29 12.82 26.58
C LEU A 496 1.27 13.32 28.03
#